data_AF-A0A498DFH2-F1
#
_entry.id   AF-A0A498DFH2-F1
#
_cell.length_a   1.000
_cell.length_b   1.000
_cell.length_c   1.000
_cell.angle_alpha   90.00
_cell.angle_beta   90.00
_cell.angle_gamma   90.00
#
_symmetry.space_group_name_H-M   'P 1'
#
loop_
_entity.id
_entity.type
_entity.pdbx_description
1 polymer ?
#
loop_
_entity_poly.entity_id
_entity_poly.type
_entity_poly.pdbx_seq_one_letter_code
_entity_poly.pdbx_strand_id
1 'polypeptide(L)'
;MNKKDIADIKKQFKLNNDLLKISDIFNVYIMKESSDIYHHQSTPFEMLEQEQQELFLANFKKVLTGQLDQKLFELKFQRDVENSSQLILHQGILTNDTEEWKAHMLQLVEKMLKDKQYEMDIVVTFIRAEYLKPTKSSNEETEESIRDTVYSHSLILCSINKTQDPKKELLFDYVEKEFKYHFVVDPVINLKQPIGGFLFPCFTNNAANVNRVLYSAGKAYELDYHFIEEVLDAEEAMTAEDDKIVFEEIVKDVAGDQINTSMLSNVYEEIHRVVEENEEEEAPKLDYRDVEQVLKSSGIQDIEPEKVESAFKKVIEDEKYELKATSIVPKYTSKSIKIKTKVADISVSPQDLRYVRQVHVDGKLCLMIEVEENTMIEGFEMIPEALFKQASENEE
;
A
#
# COMPACT_ATOMS: atom_id res chain seq x y z
N MET A 1 -2.98 -1.48 12.62
CA MET A 1 -1.53 -1.31 12.47
C MET A 1 -1.26 -0.16 11.52
N ASN A 2 -0.73 0.95 12.05
CA ASN A 2 -0.54 2.15 11.24
C ASN A 2 0.84 2.18 10.55
N LYS A 3 1.06 3.21 9.72
CA LYS A 3 2.30 3.39 8.95
C LYS A 3 3.55 3.44 9.83
N LYS A 4 3.44 3.99 11.04
CA LYS A 4 4.55 4.15 12.00
C LYS A 4 4.91 2.79 12.61
N ASP A 5 3.92 2.01 13.05
CA ASP A 5 4.14 0.65 13.55
C ASP A 5 4.83 -0.24 12.49
N ILE A 6 4.40 -0.16 11.22
CA ILE A 6 5.01 -0.89 10.10
C ILE A 6 6.46 -0.42 9.86
N ALA A 7 6.70 0.88 9.89
CA ALA A 7 8.04 1.42 9.72
C ALA A 7 8.98 0.97 10.86
N ASP A 8 8.48 0.89 12.08
CA ASP A 8 9.28 0.56 13.26
C ASP A 8 9.69 -0.91 13.30
N ILE A 9 8.79 -1.85 13.00
CA ILE A 9 9.16 -3.26 12.85
C ILE A 9 10.07 -3.48 11.64
N LYS A 10 9.80 -2.81 10.52
CA LYS A 10 10.60 -2.96 9.29
C LYS A 10 12.07 -2.58 9.52
N LYS A 11 12.33 -1.54 10.33
CA LYS A 11 13.69 -1.13 10.71
C LYS A 11 14.43 -2.20 11.51
N GLN A 12 13.70 -3.10 12.17
CA GLN A 12 14.28 -4.16 13.01
C GLN A 12 14.80 -5.37 12.24
N PHE A 13 14.45 -5.56 10.97
CA PHE A 13 14.98 -6.64 10.14
C PHE A 13 16.43 -6.36 9.70
N LYS A 14 17.36 -6.34 10.64
CA LYS A 14 18.80 -6.13 10.44
C LYS A 14 19.58 -7.20 11.20
N LEU A 15 20.79 -7.52 10.73
CA LEU A 15 21.66 -8.44 11.44
C LEU A 15 21.98 -7.92 12.84
N ASN A 16 22.20 -8.84 13.79
CA ASN A 16 22.60 -8.55 15.16
C ASN A 16 21.69 -7.49 15.82
N ASN A 17 20.37 -7.69 15.73
CA ASN A 17 19.39 -6.80 16.34
C ASN A 17 18.83 -7.39 17.63
N ASP A 18 18.91 -6.63 18.72
CA ASP A 18 18.39 -7.07 20.01
C ASP A 18 16.87 -6.89 20.11
N LEU A 19 16.27 -6.03 19.28
CA LEU A 19 14.84 -5.73 19.33
C LEU A 19 13.96 -6.69 18.53
N LEU A 20 14.53 -7.49 17.62
CA LEU A 20 13.78 -8.49 16.86
C LEU A 20 14.61 -9.76 16.76
N LYS A 21 14.17 -10.80 17.45
CA LYS A 21 14.82 -12.10 17.43
C LYS A 21 14.01 -13.06 16.57
N ILE A 22 14.58 -13.50 15.45
CA ILE A 22 13.99 -14.53 14.60
C ILE A 22 14.47 -15.89 15.10
N SER A 23 13.53 -16.77 15.48
CA SER A 23 13.88 -18.08 16.03
C SER A 23 14.14 -19.09 14.92
N ASP A 24 13.16 -19.26 14.04
CA ASP A 24 13.18 -20.28 13.00
C ASP A 24 12.76 -19.68 11.66
N ILE A 25 13.33 -20.23 10.59
CA ILE A 25 12.87 -20.03 9.22
C ILE A 25 12.34 -21.35 8.68
N PHE A 26 11.27 -21.28 7.90
CA PHE A 26 10.67 -22.43 7.23
C PHE A 26 10.41 -22.09 5.76
N ASN A 27 11.03 -22.83 4.86
CA ASN A 27 10.93 -22.63 3.42
C ASN A 27 10.18 -23.79 2.80
N VAL A 28 9.19 -23.49 1.97
CA VAL A 28 8.36 -24.45 1.25
C VAL A 28 8.45 -24.15 -0.24
N TYR A 29 8.98 -25.10 -1.01
CA TYR A 29 9.11 -25.02 -2.46
C TYR A 29 7.95 -25.74 -3.14
N ILE A 30 7.28 -25.03 -4.04
CA ILE A 30 6.07 -25.49 -4.72
C ILE A 30 6.31 -25.43 -6.22
N MET A 31 6.09 -26.56 -6.90
CA MET A 31 6.25 -26.66 -8.34
C MET A 31 4.98 -26.25 -9.08
N LYS A 32 5.13 -25.47 -10.16
CA LYS A 32 4.02 -25.03 -11.01
C LYS A 32 3.27 -26.19 -11.69
N GLU A 33 4.00 -27.26 -12.02
CA GLU A 33 3.48 -28.36 -12.85
C GLU A 33 2.48 -29.24 -12.09
N SER A 34 2.80 -29.57 -10.84
CA SER A 34 1.96 -30.41 -9.99
C SER A 34 1.06 -29.59 -9.06
N SER A 35 1.38 -28.32 -8.80
CA SER A 35 0.79 -27.53 -7.71
C SER A 35 0.91 -28.22 -6.35
N ASP A 36 1.98 -29.01 -6.17
CA ASP A 36 2.28 -29.73 -4.94
C ASP A 36 3.54 -29.19 -4.26
N ILE A 37 3.63 -29.44 -2.96
CA ILE A 37 4.84 -29.20 -2.18
C ILE A 37 5.91 -30.18 -2.64
N TYR A 38 6.94 -29.68 -3.32
CA TYR A 38 8.06 -30.49 -3.78
C TYR A 38 9.04 -30.78 -2.65
N HIS A 39 9.34 -29.75 -1.85
CA HIS A 39 10.25 -29.87 -0.72
C HIS A 39 9.98 -28.77 0.31
N HIS A 40 10.21 -29.07 1.58
CA HIS A 40 10.22 -28.07 2.63
C HIS A 40 11.35 -28.32 3.62
N GLN A 41 11.92 -27.25 4.16
CA GLN A 41 13.00 -27.33 5.14
C GLN A 41 12.88 -26.22 6.18
N SER A 42 13.25 -26.55 7.42
CA SER A 42 13.30 -25.59 8.51
C SER A 42 14.66 -25.62 9.18
N THR A 43 15.13 -24.43 9.55
CA THR A 43 16.42 -24.23 10.20
C THR A 43 16.29 -23.11 11.22
N PRO A 44 16.94 -23.19 12.38
CA PRO A 44 17.10 -22.02 13.25
C PRO A 44 17.75 -20.87 12.48
N PHE A 45 17.21 -19.66 12.59
CA PHE A 45 17.67 -18.54 11.75
C PHE A 45 19.16 -18.21 11.98
N GLU A 46 19.62 -18.32 13.23
CA GLU A 46 21.02 -18.09 13.62
C GLU A 46 22.00 -19.11 13.00
N MET A 47 21.52 -20.27 12.54
CA MET A 47 22.37 -21.29 11.90
C MET A 47 22.56 -21.08 10.39
N LEU A 48 21.83 -20.13 9.78
CA LEU A 48 22.05 -19.74 8.40
C LEU A 48 23.39 -19.00 8.26
N GLU A 49 24.01 -19.10 7.08
CA GLU A 49 25.15 -18.27 6.74
C GLU A 49 24.75 -16.79 6.71
N GLN A 50 25.68 -15.90 7.06
CA GLN A 50 25.41 -14.47 7.16
C GLN A 50 24.82 -13.89 5.86
N GLU A 51 25.35 -14.28 4.70
CA GLU A 51 24.84 -13.83 3.40
C GLU A 51 23.38 -14.26 3.17
N GLN A 52 23.00 -15.47 3.60
CA GLN A 52 21.62 -15.95 3.51
C GLN A 52 20.70 -15.17 4.45
N GLN A 53 21.15 -14.91 5.69
CA GLN A 53 20.40 -14.08 6.64
C GLN A 53 20.13 -12.69 6.06
N GLU A 54 21.13 -12.04 5.45
CA GLU A 54 20.97 -10.73 4.82
C GLU A 54 19.94 -10.75 3.68
N LEU A 55 19.96 -11.78 2.84
CA LEU A 55 18.99 -11.95 1.75
C LEU A 55 17.55 -12.08 2.28
N PHE A 56 17.33 -12.91 3.31
CA PHE A 56 16.00 -13.10 3.91
C PHE A 56 15.52 -11.84 4.65
N LEU A 57 16.39 -11.18 5.44
CA LEU A 57 16.03 -9.93 6.11
C LEU A 57 15.66 -8.82 5.10
N ALA A 58 16.38 -8.73 3.98
CA ALA A 58 16.04 -7.81 2.90
C ALA A 58 14.69 -8.16 2.26
N ASN A 59 14.39 -9.45 2.09
CA ASN A 59 13.11 -9.93 1.59
C ASN A 59 11.94 -9.56 2.53
N PHE A 60 12.05 -9.82 3.83
CA PHE A 60 11.01 -9.47 4.80
C PHE A 60 10.78 -7.96 4.88
N LYS A 61 11.84 -7.15 4.77
CA LYS A 61 11.72 -5.70 4.59
C LYS A 61 10.92 -5.32 3.36
N LYS A 62 11.09 -6.04 2.25
CA LYS A 62 10.35 -5.80 0.99
C LYS A 62 8.88 -6.19 1.10
N VAL A 63 8.55 -7.26 1.82
CA VAL A 63 7.16 -7.63 2.12
C VAL A 63 6.47 -6.49 2.88
N LEU A 64 7.13 -5.91 3.88
CA LEU A 64 6.59 -4.78 4.66
C LEU A 64 6.82 -3.41 3.99
N THR A 65 7.17 -3.37 2.70
CA THR A 65 7.36 -2.13 1.95
C THR A 65 6.18 -1.87 1.04
N GLY A 66 5.49 -0.77 1.30
CA GLY A 66 4.34 -0.30 0.55
C GLY A 66 3.67 0.86 1.28
N GLN A 67 2.70 1.51 0.64
CA GLN A 67 1.76 2.39 1.34
C GLN A 67 0.57 1.55 1.82
N LEU A 68 -0.01 1.95 2.96
CA LEU A 68 -1.28 1.42 3.41
C LEU A 68 -2.35 1.66 2.35
N ASP A 69 -3.28 0.73 2.21
CA ASP A 69 -4.41 0.76 1.28
C ASP A 69 -4.02 0.78 -0.21
N GLN A 70 -2.72 0.66 -0.52
CA GLN A 70 -2.20 0.47 -1.87
C GLN A 70 -1.54 -0.89 -2.01
N LYS A 71 -0.63 -1.21 -1.08
CA LYS A 71 0.13 -2.46 -1.12
C LYS A 71 0.09 -3.21 0.21
N LEU A 72 -0.11 -2.50 1.32
CA LEU A 72 -0.26 -3.08 2.64
C LEU A 72 -1.70 -2.88 3.11
N PHE A 73 -2.33 -3.94 3.57
CA PHE A 73 -3.74 -3.92 3.97
C PHE A 73 -3.89 -4.59 5.32
N GLU A 74 -4.48 -3.87 6.28
CA GLU A 74 -4.86 -4.48 7.55
C GLU A 74 -6.23 -5.13 7.40
N LEU A 75 -6.23 -6.45 7.31
CA LEU A 75 -7.44 -7.24 7.10
C LEU A 75 -7.95 -7.79 8.42
N LYS A 76 -9.27 -7.94 8.52
CA LYS A 76 -9.93 -8.58 9.66
C LYS A 76 -10.30 -10.01 9.26
N PHE A 77 -10.04 -10.97 10.14
CA PHE A 77 -10.45 -12.35 9.89
C PHE A 77 -11.98 -12.48 9.89
N GLN A 78 -12.48 -13.29 8.98
CA GLN A 78 -13.86 -13.74 8.94
C GLN A 78 -14.16 -14.60 10.18
N ARG A 79 -15.42 -14.59 10.62
CA ARG A 79 -15.87 -15.37 11.77
C ARG A 79 -16.45 -16.71 11.33
N ASP A 80 -16.36 -17.70 12.22
CA ASP A 80 -17.03 -19.00 12.07
C ASP A 80 -16.62 -19.80 10.81
N VAL A 81 -15.37 -19.62 10.35
CA VAL A 81 -14.80 -20.37 9.21
C VAL A 81 -14.22 -21.71 9.68
N GLU A 82 -14.59 -22.80 9.00
CA GLU A 82 -13.96 -24.10 9.19
C GLU A 82 -12.51 -24.07 8.72
N ASN A 83 -11.59 -24.69 9.47
CA ASN A 83 -10.15 -24.61 9.18
C ASN A 83 -9.62 -23.15 9.12
N SER A 84 -10.04 -22.35 10.11
CA SER A 84 -9.70 -20.93 10.22
C SER A 84 -8.19 -20.69 10.29
N SER A 85 -7.68 -19.90 9.35
CA SER A 85 -6.30 -19.43 9.30
C SER A 85 -5.95 -18.55 10.49
N GLN A 86 -6.92 -17.83 11.06
CA GLN A 86 -6.74 -17.14 12.33
C GLN A 86 -6.34 -18.12 13.44
N LEU A 87 -7.06 -19.25 13.56
CA LEU A 87 -6.77 -20.25 14.58
C LEU A 87 -5.41 -20.91 14.33
N ILE A 88 -5.12 -21.28 13.08
CA ILE A 88 -3.82 -21.87 12.68
C ILE A 88 -2.67 -20.95 13.04
N LEU A 89 -2.76 -19.67 12.67
CA LEU A 89 -1.72 -18.67 12.95
C LEU A 89 -1.61 -18.37 14.45
N HIS A 90 -2.73 -18.30 15.16
CA HIS A 90 -2.76 -18.08 16.61
C HIS A 90 -2.14 -19.26 17.38
N GLN A 91 -2.41 -20.50 16.99
CA GLN A 91 -1.74 -21.68 17.55
C GLN A 91 -0.24 -21.67 17.20
N GLY A 92 0.09 -21.28 15.98
CA GLY A 92 1.47 -21.15 15.51
C GLY A 92 2.32 -20.16 16.32
N ILE A 93 1.77 -19.04 16.78
CA ILE A 93 2.51 -18.09 17.64
C ILE A 93 2.63 -18.55 19.10
N LEU A 94 1.73 -19.44 19.56
CA LEU A 94 1.72 -19.92 20.95
C LEU A 94 2.56 -21.17 21.16
N THR A 95 2.76 -21.98 20.11
CA THR A 95 3.56 -23.20 20.22
C THR A 95 5.06 -22.90 20.21
N ASN A 96 5.76 -23.53 21.16
CA ASN A 96 7.23 -23.54 21.20
C ASN A 96 7.80 -24.76 20.44
N ASP A 97 6.96 -25.72 20.04
CA ASP A 97 7.38 -26.89 19.27
C ASP A 97 7.54 -26.52 17.79
N THR A 98 8.74 -26.72 17.25
CA THR A 98 9.04 -26.44 15.85
C THR A 98 8.29 -27.37 14.90
N GLU A 99 8.04 -28.63 15.26
CA GLU A 99 7.31 -29.57 14.41
C GLU A 99 5.82 -29.20 14.32
N GLU A 100 5.22 -28.83 15.45
CA GLU A 100 3.83 -28.36 15.49
C GLU A 100 3.67 -27.05 14.72
N TRP A 101 4.59 -26.09 14.92
CA TRP A 101 4.61 -24.85 14.16
C TRP A 101 4.68 -25.10 12.64
N LYS A 102 5.56 -26.00 12.20
CA LYS A 102 5.67 -26.37 10.77
C LYS A 102 4.40 -27.01 10.24
N ALA A 103 3.76 -27.89 11.02
CA ALA A 103 2.49 -28.51 10.62
C ALA A 103 1.40 -27.45 10.37
N HIS A 104 1.31 -26.44 11.24
CA HIS A 104 0.41 -25.31 11.03
C HIS A 104 0.75 -24.49 9.77
N MET A 105 2.04 -24.21 9.51
CA MET A 105 2.44 -23.48 8.31
C MET A 105 2.18 -24.29 7.03
N LEU A 106 2.37 -25.61 7.07
CA LEU A 106 2.04 -26.50 5.96
C LEU A 106 0.53 -26.53 5.68
N GLN A 107 -0.32 -26.55 6.71
CA GLN A 107 -1.78 -26.43 6.53
C GLN A 107 -2.15 -25.13 5.79
N LEU A 108 -1.48 -24.01 6.10
CA LEU A 108 -1.71 -22.77 5.38
C LEU A 108 -1.25 -22.85 3.92
N VAL A 109 -0.13 -23.52 3.64
CA VAL A 109 0.33 -23.78 2.26
C VAL A 109 -0.64 -24.70 1.51
N GLU A 110 -1.20 -25.71 2.16
CA GLU A 110 -2.23 -26.56 1.56
C GLU A 110 -3.45 -25.74 1.14
N LYS A 111 -3.87 -24.75 1.96
CA LYS A 111 -4.91 -23.79 1.57
C LYS A 111 -4.50 -22.96 0.35
N MET A 112 -3.24 -22.52 0.24
CA MET A 112 -2.73 -21.79 -0.93
C MET A 112 -2.76 -22.57 -2.24
N LEU A 113 -2.73 -23.90 -2.17
CA LEU A 113 -2.69 -24.80 -3.32
C LEU A 113 -4.07 -25.36 -3.67
N LYS A 114 -5.03 -25.21 -2.75
CA LYS A 114 -6.41 -25.60 -2.97
C LYS A 114 -7.01 -24.68 -4.05
N ASP A 115 -7.48 -25.29 -5.14
CA ASP A 115 -8.20 -24.62 -6.22
C ASP A 115 -7.41 -23.50 -6.98
N LYS A 116 -6.08 -23.40 -6.78
CA LYS A 116 -5.20 -22.44 -7.46
C LYS A 116 -3.93 -23.08 -8.00
N GLN A 117 -3.71 -22.89 -9.31
CA GLN A 117 -2.47 -23.26 -9.98
C GLN A 117 -1.60 -22.03 -10.21
N TYR A 118 -0.32 -22.10 -9.81
CA TYR A 118 0.65 -21.04 -10.04
C TYR A 118 1.32 -21.17 -11.41
N GLU A 119 1.55 -20.05 -12.09
CA GLU A 119 2.20 -20.02 -13.42
C GLU A 119 3.72 -20.29 -13.37
N MET A 120 4.32 -20.13 -12.19
CA MET A 120 5.76 -20.25 -11.96
C MET A 120 5.97 -21.01 -10.64
N ASP A 121 7.13 -21.63 -10.48
CA ASP A 121 7.46 -22.21 -9.17
C ASP A 121 7.56 -21.09 -8.14
N ILE A 122 7.05 -21.37 -6.95
CA ILE A 122 7.04 -20.41 -5.86
C ILE A 122 7.72 -20.99 -4.63
N VAL A 123 8.28 -20.09 -3.84
CA VAL A 123 8.81 -20.39 -2.52
C VAL A 123 8.04 -19.56 -1.51
N VAL A 124 7.42 -20.26 -0.56
CA VAL A 124 6.76 -19.66 0.59
C VAL A 124 7.71 -19.77 1.78
N THR A 125 8.08 -18.63 2.33
CA THR A 125 8.99 -18.54 3.48
C THR A 125 8.24 -18.00 4.68
N PHE A 126 8.21 -18.77 5.75
CA PHE A 126 7.70 -18.38 7.06
C PHE A 126 8.84 -18.13 8.03
N ILE A 127 8.67 -17.14 8.89
CA ILE A 127 9.49 -16.98 10.09
C ILE A 127 8.58 -16.83 11.30
N ARG A 128 9.06 -17.30 12.46
CA ARG A 128 8.52 -16.89 13.76
C ARG A 128 9.57 -16.06 14.49
N ALA A 129 9.14 -14.94 15.06
CA ALA A 129 10.02 -14.00 15.71
C ALA A 129 9.38 -13.38 16.95
N GLU A 130 10.21 -12.89 17.85
CA GLU A 130 9.81 -12.06 18.98
C GLU A 130 10.29 -10.63 18.75
N TYR A 131 9.34 -9.69 18.72
CA TYR A 131 9.60 -8.27 18.58
C TYR A 131 9.46 -7.57 19.94
N LEU A 132 10.56 -7.01 20.44
CA LEU A 132 10.63 -6.24 21.67
C LEU A 132 10.45 -4.76 21.36
N LYS A 133 9.36 -4.16 21.84
CA LYS A 133 9.09 -2.72 21.68
C LYS A 133 9.38 -1.97 22.98
N PRO A 134 10.38 -1.07 23.00
CA PRO A 134 10.65 -0.25 24.17
C PRO A 134 9.56 0.84 24.34
N THR A 135 9.12 1.06 25.58
CA THR A 135 8.20 2.16 25.92
C THR A 135 8.94 3.50 25.94
N LYS A 136 8.78 4.30 24.87
CA LYS A 136 9.20 5.71 24.70
C LYS A 136 10.63 6.10 25.15
N SER A 137 11.40 6.56 24.16
CA SER A 137 12.43 7.61 24.20
C SER A 137 12.74 8.19 25.58
N SER A 138 13.92 7.87 26.11
CA SER A 138 14.65 8.69 27.06
C SER A 138 14.63 10.15 26.59
N ASN A 139 13.71 10.96 27.11
CA ASN A 139 13.94 12.40 27.16
C ASN A 139 15.12 12.58 28.10
N GLU A 140 16.21 13.14 27.58
CA GLU A 140 17.42 13.51 28.31
C GLU A 140 17.09 14.52 29.42
N GLU A 141 16.51 14.09 30.57
CA GLU A 141 16.56 14.82 31.85
C GLU A 141 15.80 14.20 33.04
N THR A 142 15.38 12.93 33.00
CA THR A 142 14.78 12.30 34.22
C THR A 142 15.45 10.98 34.58
N GLU A 143 16.46 11.08 35.44
CA GLU A 143 16.97 9.97 36.25
C GLU A 143 15.95 9.60 37.35
N GLU A 144 14.80 9.05 37.00
CA GLU A 144 13.95 8.37 37.99
C GLU A 144 13.42 7.05 37.42
N SER A 145 13.72 5.98 38.15
CA SER A 145 13.42 4.60 37.81
C SER A 145 11.93 4.37 37.51
N ILE A 146 11.62 4.05 36.26
CA ILE A 146 10.33 3.46 35.89
C ILE A 146 10.66 2.15 35.20
N ARG A 147 10.13 1.04 35.71
CA ARG A 147 10.29 -0.29 35.13
C ARG A 147 9.93 -0.23 33.65
N ASP A 148 10.95 -0.25 32.78
CA ASP A 148 10.77 -0.35 31.33
C ASP A 148 10.01 -1.65 31.06
N THR A 149 8.72 -1.53 30.79
CA THR A 149 7.89 -2.66 30.42
C THR A 149 8.18 -2.94 28.96
N VAL A 150 9.18 -3.78 28.71
CA VAL A 150 9.47 -4.29 27.37
C VAL A 150 8.31 -5.20 26.97
N TYR A 151 7.48 -4.76 26.04
CA TYR A 151 6.44 -5.60 25.46
C TYR A 151 7.10 -6.54 24.45
N SER A 152 6.96 -7.85 24.67
CA SER A 152 7.34 -8.87 23.69
C SER A 152 6.14 -9.25 22.86
N HIS A 153 6.28 -9.15 21.54
CA HIS A 153 5.27 -9.52 20.57
C HIS A 153 5.77 -10.68 19.72
N SER A 154 5.24 -11.87 19.95
CA SER A 154 5.43 -13.01 19.06
C SER A 154 4.68 -12.77 17.76
N LEU A 155 5.36 -13.00 16.64
CA LEU A 155 4.81 -12.79 15.31
C LEU A 155 5.25 -13.88 14.34
N ILE A 156 4.41 -14.11 13.34
CA ILE A 156 4.71 -14.88 12.14
C ILE A 156 4.70 -13.91 10.96
N LEU A 157 5.74 -13.99 10.14
CA LEU A 157 5.79 -13.29 8.85
C LEU A 157 5.93 -14.33 7.76
N CYS A 158 5.13 -14.17 6.71
CA CYS A 158 5.16 -14.96 5.49
C CYS A 158 5.60 -14.09 4.31
N SER A 159 6.47 -14.62 3.47
CA SER A 159 6.82 -14.07 2.16
C SER A 159 6.57 -15.12 1.08
N ILE A 160 6.04 -14.68 -0.06
CA ILE A 160 5.84 -15.51 -1.25
C ILE A 160 6.73 -14.94 -2.36
N ASN A 161 7.61 -15.77 -2.90
CA ASN A 161 8.57 -15.38 -3.94
C ASN A 161 8.49 -16.31 -5.13
N LYS A 162 8.57 -15.76 -6.34
CA LYS A 162 8.69 -16.56 -7.57
C LYS A 162 10.14 -16.98 -7.79
N THR A 163 10.33 -18.11 -8.44
CA THR A 163 11.62 -18.45 -9.04
C THR A 163 11.83 -17.72 -10.36
N GLN A 164 13.08 -17.61 -10.75
CA GLN A 164 13.51 -17.09 -12.04
C GLN A 164 14.41 -18.09 -12.71
N ASP A 165 14.23 -18.26 -14.01
CA ASP A 165 15.17 -19.00 -14.82
C ASP A 165 16.55 -18.33 -14.72
N PRO A 166 17.61 -19.12 -14.51
CA PRO A 166 18.97 -18.59 -14.54
C PRO A 166 19.23 -17.90 -15.87
N LYS A 167 19.89 -16.73 -15.82
CA LYS A 167 20.17 -15.96 -17.02
C LYS A 167 21.11 -16.75 -17.93
N LYS A 168 20.74 -16.82 -19.21
CA LYS A 168 21.53 -17.40 -20.28
C LYS A 168 22.69 -16.46 -20.62
N GLU A 169 23.80 -16.62 -19.93
CA GLU A 169 24.98 -15.76 -20.07
C GLU A 169 26.18 -16.52 -20.67
N LEU A 170 27.13 -15.79 -21.26
CA LEU A 170 28.42 -16.33 -21.70
C LEU A 170 29.49 -15.92 -20.68
N LEU A 171 30.23 -16.91 -20.17
CA LEU A 171 31.41 -16.72 -19.35
C LEU A 171 32.66 -16.79 -20.22
N PHE A 172 33.69 -16.01 -19.89
CA PHE A 172 35.01 -16.21 -20.45
C PHE A 172 35.85 -17.03 -19.48
N ASP A 173 36.26 -18.21 -19.91
CA ASP A 173 37.19 -19.04 -19.16
C ASP A 173 38.60 -18.49 -19.34
N TYR A 174 39.18 -17.91 -18.29
CA TYR A 174 40.52 -17.34 -18.34
C TYR A 174 41.63 -18.39 -18.43
N VAL A 175 41.35 -19.64 -18.04
CA VAL A 175 42.30 -20.76 -18.10
C VAL A 175 42.36 -21.30 -19.52
N GLU A 176 41.21 -21.66 -20.09
CA GLU A 176 41.11 -22.23 -21.44
C GLU A 176 41.07 -21.15 -22.55
N LYS A 177 40.86 -19.88 -22.19
CA LYS A 177 40.71 -18.72 -23.10
C LYS A 177 39.57 -18.87 -24.10
N GLU A 178 38.44 -19.42 -23.65
CA GLU A 178 37.26 -19.67 -24.48
C GLU A 178 36.00 -19.07 -23.88
N PHE A 179 35.05 -18.70 -24.75
CA PHE A 179 33.70 -18.34 -24.33
C PHE A 179 32.90 -19.61 -24.03
N LYS A 180 32.51 -19.80 -22.78
CA LYS A 180 31.68 -20.90 -22.31
C LYS A 180 30.28 -20.42 -21.98
N TYR A 181 29.31 -21.30 -22.14
CA TYR A 181 27.95 -21.01 -21.73
C TYR A 181 27.82 -21.11 -20.19
N HIS A 182 27.18 -20.13 -19.56
CA HIS A 182 26.79 -20.23 -18.16
C HIS A 182 25.59 -21.18 -18.05
N PHE A 183 25.86 -22.43 -17.69
CA PHE A 183 24.85 -23.48 -17.61
C PHE A 183 24.54 -23.81 -16.14
N VAL A 184 23.73 -22.97 -15.51
CA VAL A 184 23.08 -23.29 -14.23
C VAL A 184 21.66 -23.73 -14.57
N VAL A 185 21.23 -24.87 -14.04
CA VAL A 185 19.88 -25.42 -14.26
C VAL A 185 18.96 -25.10 -13.09
N ASP A 186 19.54 -24.89 -11.91
CA ASP A 186 18.77 -24.64 -10.70
C ASP A 186 18.10 -23.26 -10.76
N PRO A 187 16.78 -23.19 -10.47
CA PRO A 187 16.04 -21.94 -10.47
C PRO A 187 16.52 -21.00 -9.36
N VAL A 188 16.63 -19.72 -9.67
CA VAL A 188 17.03 -18.69 -8.69
C VAL A 188 15.79 -18.15 -7.99
N ILE A 189 15.75 -18.20 -6.67
CA ILE A 189 14.63 -17.61 -5.90
C ILE A 189 14.78 -16.08 -5.90
N ASN A 190 13.80 -15.36 -6.45
CA ASN A 190 13.84 -13.89 -6.48
C ASN A 190 13.35 -13.29 -5.16
N LEU A 191 14.22 -13.32 -4.15
CA LEU A 191 13.98 -12.72 -2.84
C LEU A 191 13.82 -11.19 -2.87
N LYS A 192 14.26 -10.52 -3.95
CA LYS A 192 14.21 -9.05 -4.08
C LYS A 192 12.82 -8.51 -4.42
N GLN A 193 11.94 -9.35 -4.98
CA GLN A 193 10.59 -9.00 -5.40
C GLN A 193 9.59 -10.05 -4.90
N PRO A 194 9.21 -9.98 -3.61
CA PRO A 194 8.09 -10.79 -3.12
C PRO A 194 6.81 -10.43 -3.89
N ILE A 195 6.05 -11.45 -4.24
CA ILE A 195 4.78 -11.33 -4.98
C ILE A 195 3.57 -11.30 -4.05
N GLY A 196 3.79 -11.54 -2.77
CA GLY A 196 2.79 -11.48 -1.73
C GLY A 196 3.41 -11.82 -0.38
N GLY A 197 2.63 -11.69 0.67
CA GLY A 197 3.03 -12.07 2.01
C GLY A 197 2.07 -11.52 3.06
N PHE A 198 2.35 -11.83 4.31
CA PHE A 198 1.59 -11.26 5.42
C PHE A 198 2.41 -11.21 6.70
N LEU A 199 1.94 -10.42 7.66
CA LEU A 199 2.43 -10.42 9.03
C LEU A 199 1.25 -10.60 9.99
N PHE A 200 1.41 -11.52 10.94
CA PHE A 200 0.41 -11.80 11.98
C PHE A 200 1.08 -11.90 13.36
N PRO A 201 0.44 -11.39 14.43
CA PRO A 201 -0.74 -10.54 14.41
C PRO A 201 -0.39 -9.09 14.03
N CYS A 202 -1.40 -8.31 13.61
CA CYS A 202 -1.26 -6.86 13.60
C CYS A 202 -1.03 -6.34 15.03
N PHE A 203 -0.31 -5.24 15.19
CA PHE A 203 -0.17 -4.58 16.48
C PHE A 203 -0.39 -3.08 16.35
N THR A 204 -0.91 -2.46 17.40
CA THR A 204 -1.16 -1.02 17.49
C THR A 204 -1.02 -0.61 18.96
N ASN A 205 -0.32 0.48 19.24
CA ASN A 205 -0.10 0.98 20.60
C ASN A 205 0.43 -0.08 21.58
N ASN A 206 1.36 -0.94 21.13
CA ASN A 206 1.97 -2.03 21.92
C ASN A 206 0.98 -3.13 22.34
N ALA A 207 -0.19 -3.21 21.69
CA ALA A 207 -1.13 -4.32 21.84
C ALA A 207 -1.19 -5.13 20.53
N ALA A 208 -1.05 -6.45 20.65
CA ALA A 208 -1.28 -7.36 19.55
C ALA A 208 -2.78 -7.58 19.33
N ASN A 209 -3.24 -7.44 18.10
CA ASN A 209 -4.60 -7.71 17.68
C ASN A 209 -4.64 -9.00 16.87
N VAL A 210 -4.93 -10.11 17.55
CA VAL A 210 -5.04 -11.45 16.94
C VAL A 210 -6.24 -11.62 16.02
N ASN A 211 -7.13 -10.63 15.92
CA ASN A 211 -8.25 -10.62 14.97
C ASN A 211 -7.90 -9.95 13.64
N ARG A 212 -6.65 -9.50 13.47
CA ARG A 212 -6.20 -8.79 12.27
C ARG A 212 -4.86 -9.30 11.77
N VAL A 213 -4.70 -9.29 10.45
CA VAL A 213 -3.48 -9.66 9.72
C VAL A 213 -3.08 -8.54 8.78
N LEU A 214 -1.79 -8.27 8.68
CA LEU A 214 -1.26 -7.29 7.73
C LEU A 214 -0.92 -8.03 6.45
N TYR A 215 -1.79 -7.96 5.44
CA TYR A 215 -1.56 -8.49 4.11
C TYR A 215 -0.66 -7.56 3.29
N SER A 216 0.21 -8.15 2.46
CA SER A 216 1.07 -7.45 1.51
C SER A 216 0.84 -7.97 0.10
N ALA A 217 0.34 -7.08 -0.77
CA ALA A 217 0.15 -7.35 -2.17
C ALA A 217 1.48 -7.31 -2.94
N GLY A 218 1.59 -8.08 -4.03
CA GLY A 218 2.78 -8.05 -4.89
C GLY A 218 3.00 -6.70 -5.58
N LYS A 219 1.91 -6.02 -5.95
CA LYS A 219 1.91 -4.70 -6.60
C LYS A 219 0.87 -3.78 -5.97
N ALA A 220 0.97 -2.49 -6.27
CA ALA A 220 0.01 -1.51 -5.78
C ALA A 220 -1.36 -1.75 -6.45
N TYR A 221 -2.42 -1.70 -5.64
CA TYR A 221 -3.83 -1.84 -6.02
C TYR A 221 -4.23 -3.20 -6.62
N GLU A 222 -3.29 -4.15 -6.76
CA GLU A 222 -3.56 -5.51 -7.24
C GLU A 222 -3.67 -6.47 -6.04
N LEU A 223 -4.85 -6.54 -5.40
CA LEU A 223 -5.17 -7.50 -4.34
C LEU A 223 -5.28 -8.93 -4.91
N ASP A 224 -4.86 -9.94 -4.14
CA ASP A 224 -5.06 -11.35 -4.49
C ASP A 224 -6.24 -11.87 -3.67
N TYR A 225 -7.45 -11.68 -4.20
CA TYR A 225 -8.71 -12.02 -3.50
C TYR A 225 -8.75 -13.49 -3.08
N HIS A 226 -8.28 -14.41 -3.93
CA HIS A 226 -8.16 -15.82 -3.55
C HIS A 226 -7.25 -16.01 -2.32
N PHE A 227 -6.10 -15.34 -2.28
CA PHE A 227 -5.23 -15.42 -1.10
C PHE A 227 -5.88 -14.82 0.15
N ILE A 228 -6.64 -13.72 0.00
CA ILE A 228 -7.31 -13.05 1.12
C ILE A 228 -8.45 -13.91 1.67
N GLU A 229 -9.34 -14.39 0.81
CA GLU A 229 -10.56 -15.08 1.19
C GLU A 229 -10.31 -16.56 1.50
N GLU A 230 -9.62 -17.29 0.61
CA GLU A 230 -9.51 -18.76 0.72
C GLU A 230 -8.29 -19.19 1.54
N VAL A 231 -7.24 -18.37 1.59
CA VAL A 231 -6.02 -18.70 2.34
C VAL A 231 -6.00 -18.02 3.69
N LEU A 232 -6.22 -16.70 3.77
CA LEU A 232 -6.21 -15.98 5.03
C LEU A 232 -7.56 -16.03 5.78
N ASP A 233 -8.67 -16.41 5.13
CA ASP A 233 -10.02 -16.28 5.66
C ASP A 233 -10.29 -14.86 6.19
N ALA A 234 -9.91 -13.85 5.41
CA ALA A 234 -10.05 -12.46 5.80
C ALA A 234 -11.14 -11.75 4.99
N GLU A 235 -11.71 -10.71 5.58
CA GLU A 235 -12.65 -9.81 4.93
C GLU A 235 -11.93 -9.06 3.80
N GLU A 236 -12.62 -8.86 2.68
CA GLU A 236 -12.13 -8.05 1.57
C GLU A 236 -11.81 -6.63 2.05
N ALA A 237 -10.82 -6.00 1.41
CA ALA A 237 -10.44 -4.63 1.68
C ALA A 237 -10.59 -3.78 0.42
N MET A 238 -11.10 -2.56 0.61
CA MET A 238 -11.11 -1.53 -0.40
C MET A 238 -9.72 -0.92 -0.52
N THR A 239 -9.29 -0.66 -1.75
CA THR A 239 -8.06 0.06 -2.00
C THR A 239 -8.28 1.58 -1.96
N ALA A 240 -7.20 2.33 -1.82
CA ALA A 240 -7.26 3.79 -1.93
C ALA A 240 -7.71 4.26 -3.33
N GLU A 241 -7.54 3.44 -4.38
CA GLU A 241 -8.09 3.73 -5.71
C GLU A 241 -9.61 3.52 -5.75
N ASP A 242 -10.11 2.46 -5.10
CA ASP A 242 -11.54 2.20 -4.99
C ASP A 242 -12.25 3.32 -4.22
N ASP A 243 -11.71 3.73 -3.06
CA ASP A 243 -12.21 4.89 -2.29
C ASP A 243 -12.31 6.15 -3.16
N LYS A 244 -11.28 6.40 -3.97
CA LYS A 244 -11.25 7.56 -4.85
C LYS A 244 -12.31 7.48 -5.94
N ILE A 245 -12.47 6.30 -6.57
CA ILE A 245 -13.50 6.06 -7.59
C ILE A 245 -14.89 6.24 -6.98
N VAL A 246 -15.13 5.65 -5.81
CA VAL A 246 -16.41 5.76 -5.10
C VAL A 246 -16.73 7.23 -4.84
N PHE A 247 -15.78 7.98 -4.28
CA PHE A 247 -15.96 9.40 -4.04
C PHE A 247 -16.28 10.17 -5.33
N GLU A 248 -15.52 9.94 -6.40
CA GLU A 248 -15.76 10.58 -7.70
C GLU A 248 -17.15 10.28 -8.27
N GLU A 249 -17.64 9.04 -8.15
CA GLU A 249 -18.98 8.65 -8.59
C GLU A 249 -20.07 9.30 -7.73
N ILE A 250 -19.89 9.38 -6.41
CA ILE A 250 -20.81 10.11 -5.52
C ILE A 250 -20.88 11.58 -5.90
N VAL A 251 -19.73 12.23 -6.13
CA VAL A 251 -19.69 13.63 -6.55
C VAL A 251 -20.39 13.83 -7.90
N LYS A 252 -20.23 12.93 -8.87
CA LYS A 252 -20.96 12.99 -10.16
C LYS A 252 -22.46 12.82 -9.98
N ASP A 253 -22.92 11.89 -9.16
CA ASP A 253 -24.35 11.67 -8.92
C ASP A 253 -24.99 12.89 -8.22
N VAL A 254 -24.27 13.55 -7.31
CA VAL A 254 -24.76 14.70 -6.55
C VAL A 254 -24.67 16.00 -7.34
N ALA A 255 -23.52 16.31 -7.93
CA ALA A 255 -23.21 17.58 -8.57
C ALA A 255 -23.36 17.57 -10.11
N GLY A 256 -23.51 16.39 -10.72
CA GLY A 256 -23.56 16.18 -12.17
C GLY A 256 -22.18 15.91 -12.79
N ASP A 257 -22.17 15.55 -14.07
CA ASP A 257 -20.95 15.16 -14.82
C ASP A 257 -19.97 16.32 -15.09
N GLN A 258 -20.40 17.56 -14.85
CA GLN A 258 -19.61 18.75 -15.13
C GLN A 258 -19.31 19.49 -13.84
N ILE A 259 -18.04 19.52 -13.45
CA ILE A 259 -17.54 20.32 -12.33
C ILE A 259 -16.50 21.32 -12.84
N ASN A 260 -16.59 22.57 -12.38
CA ASN A 260 -15.54 23.54 -12.65
C ASN A 260 -14.31 23.24 -11.78
N THR A 261 -13.12 23.45 -12.32
CA THR A 261 -11.83 23.22 -11.65
C THR A 261 -11.71 23.94 -10.32
N SER A 262 -12.30 25.14 -10.18
CA SER A 262 -12.33 25.88 -8.91
C SER A 262 -13.16 25.16 -7.84
N MET A 263 -14.31 24.57 -8.19
CA MET A 263 -15.11 23.80 -7.24
C MET A 263 -14.39 22.52 -6.83
N LEU A 264 -13.81 21.80 -7.79
CA LEU A 264 -13.02 20.60 -7.49
C LEU A 264 -11.80 20.90 -6.61
N SER A 265 -11.16 22.05 -6.83
CA SER A 265 -10.06 22.55 -5.97
C SER A 265 -10.55 22.76 -4.54
N ASN A 266 -11.72 23.40 -4.35
CA ASN A 266 -12.28 23.63 -3.02
C ASN A 266 -12.63 22.31 -2.31
N VAL A 267 -13.19 21.32 -3.04
CA VAL A 267 -13.48 19.99 -2.49
C VAL A 267 -12.22 19.33 -1.96
N TYR A 268 -11.14 19.35 -2.74
CA TYR A 268 -9.87 18.80 -2.30
C TYR A 268 -9.22 19.59 -1.15
N GLU A 269 -9.41 20.91 -1.11
CA GLU A 269 -8.94 21.76 -0.01
C GLU A 269 -9.66 21.44 1.30
N GLU A 270 -10.99 21.29 1.28
CA GLU A 270 -11.79 20.94 2.46
C GLU A 270 -11.45 19.54 2.98
N ILE A 271 -11.29 18.55 2.10
CA ILE A 271 -10.87 17.20 2.53
C ILE A 271 -9.44 17.24 3.07
N HIS A 272 -8.53 17.96 2.42
CA HIS A 272 -7.16 18.11 2.91
C HIS A 272 -7.12 18.76 4.30
N ARG A 273 -8.00 19.74 4.55
CA ARG A 273 -8.15 20.37 5.86
C ARG A 273 -8.60 19.37 6.92
N VAL A 274 -9.56 18.50 6.62
CA VAL A 274 -9.96 17.40 7.53
C VAL A 274 -8.79 16.48 7.85
N VAL A 275 -7.93 16.18 6.87
CA VAL A 275 -6.72 15.38 7.07
C VAL A 275 -5.69 16.08 7.96
N GLU A 276 -5.45 17.37 7.78
CA GLU A 276 -4.46 18.14 8.56
C GLU A 276 -4.94 18.46 9.98
N GLU A 277 -6.24 18.67 10.20
CA GLU A 277 -6.82 18.93 11.51
C GLU A 277 -6.95 17.65 12.37
N ASN A 278 -6.74 16.47 11.80
CA ASN A 278 -6.83 15.20 12.51
C ASN A 278 -5.62 14.97 13.43
N GLU A 279 -5.85 15.05 14.74
CA GLU A 279 -4.82 14.80 15.78
C GLU A 279 -4.60 13.31 16.06
N GLU A 280 -5.46 12.43 15.55
CA GLU A 280 -5.38 10.98 15.77
C GLU A 280 -4.32 10.30 14.89
N GLU A 281 -3.79 9.16 15.35
CA GLU A 281 -2.86 8.35 14.54
C GLU A 281 -3.57 7.60 13.38
N GLU A 282 -4.90 7.41 13.47
CA GLU A 282 -5.71 6.82 12.39
C GLU A 282 -6.13 7.92 11.40
N ALA A 283 -6.17 7.59 10.11
CA ALA A 283 -6.61 8.54 9.09
C ALA A 283 -8.11 8.86 9.27
N PRO A 284 -8.53 10.14 9.11
CA PRO A 284 -9.92 10.49 9.22
C PRO A 284 -10.73 9.83 8.10
N LYS A 285 -11.93 9.39 8.45
CA LYS A 285 -12.87 8.78 7.54
C LYS A 285 -14.06 9.72 7.34
N LEU A 286 -14.65 9.67 6.15
CA LEU A 286 -15.77 10.51 5.74
C LEU A 286 -16.97 9.61 5.48
N ASP A 287 -18.02 9.78 6.29
CA ASP A 287 -19.32 9.19 6.00
C ASP A 287 -20.11 10.05 4.99
N TYR A 288 -21.35 9.68 4.70
CA TYR A 288 -22.19 10.43 3.78
C TYR A 288 -22.51 11.86 4.23
N ARG A 289 -22.57 12.12 5.54
CA ARG A 289 -22.81 13.45 6.12
C ARG A 289 -21.56 14.31 6.03
N ASP A 290 -20.40 13.73 6.28
CA ASP A 290 -19.12 14.41 6.14
C ASP A 290 -18.91 14.83 4.67
N VAL A 291 -19.18 13.92 3.73
CA VAL A 291 -19.13 14.24 2.29
C VAL A 291 -20.15 15.33 1.93
N GLU A 292 -21.38 15.27 2.46
CA GLU A 292 -22.37 16.34 2.27
C GLU A 292 -21.83 17.71 2.74
N GLN A 293 -21.21 17.76 3.92
CA GLN A 293 -20.62 18.99 4.46
C GLN A 293 -19.48 19.51 3.60
N VAL A 294 -18.56 18.63 3.18
CA VAL A 294 -17.45 18.97 2.28
C VAL A 294 -17.98 19.60 1.00
N LEU A 295 -18.98 18.97 0.36
CA LEU A 295 -19.54 19.47 -0.90
C LEU A 295 -20.25 20.83 -0.73
N LYS A 296 -20.99 21.02 0.37
CA LYS A 296 -21.63 22.31 0.70
C LYS A 296 -20.62 23.42 0.94
N SER A 297 -19.60 23.16 1.74
CA SER A 297 -18.50 24.11 2.02
C SER A 297 -17.72 24.48 0.75
N SER A 298 -17.66 23.56 -0.21
CA SER A 298 -16.95 23.76 -1.48
C SER A 298 -17.71 24.61 -2.51
N GLY A 299 -18.94 25.03 -2.19
CA GLY A 299 -19.76 25.91 -3.03
C GLY A 299 -20.75 25.19 -3.95
N ILE A 300 -20.97 23.88 -3.75
CA ILE A 300 -22.04 23.15 -4.43
C ILE A 300 -23.35 23.44 -3.68
N GLN A 301 -24.22 24.20 -4.33
CA GLN A 301 -25.50 24.62 -3.76
C GLN A 301 -26.58 23.54 -3.97
N ASP A 302 -27.66 23.65 -3.21
CA ASP A 302 -28.85 22.79 -3.32
C ASP A 302 -28.58 21.28 -3.15
N ILE A 303 -27.64 20.93 -2.27
CA ILE A 303 -27.42 19.54 -1.87
C ILE A 303 -28.47 19.11 -0.86
N GLU A 304 -29.38 18.24 -1.32
CA GLU A 304 -30.31 17.49 -0.48
C GLU A 304 -29.56 16.31 0.18
N PRO A 305 -29.57 16.18 1.53
CA PRO A 305 -28.92 15.09 2.25
C PRO A 305 -29.31 13.70 1.71
N GLU A 306 -30.60 13.53 1.40
CA GLU A 306 -31.17 12.29 0.87
C GLU A 306 -30.55 11.88 -0.48
N LYS A 307 -30.10 12.86 -1.28
CA LYS A 307 -29.43 12.62 -2.56
C LYS A 307 -28.02 12.08 -2.35
N VAL A 308 -27.27 12.61 -1.38
CA VAL A 308 -25.92 12.13 -1.05
C VAL A 308 -26.01 10.72 -0.47
N GLU A 309 -26.93 10.49 0.47
CA GLU A 309 -27.16 9.16 1.04
C GLU A 309 -27.54 8.14 -0.06
N SER A 310 -28.44 8.52 -0.98
CA SER A 310 -28.83 7.65 -2.10
C SER A 310 -27.67 7.37 -3.06
N ALA A 311 -26.78 8.34 -3.29
CA ALA A 311 -25.57 8.15 -4.11
C ALA A 311 -24.61 7.15 -3.44
N PHE A 312 -24.39 7.26 -2.13
CA PHE A 312 -23.63 6.27 -1.37
C PHE A 312 -24.20 4.86 -1.54
N LYS A 313 -25.51 4.68 -1.34
CA LYS A 313 -26.18 3.36 -1.46
C LYS A 313 -26.16 2.78 -2.87
N LYS A 314 -26.03 3.63 -3.89
CA LYS A 314 -25.95 3.20 -5.30
C LYS A 314 -24.56 2.68 -5.65
N VAL A 315 -23.53 3.20 -5.00
CA VAL A 315 -22.13 2.89 -5.30
C VAL A 315 -21.55 1.84 -4.34
N ILE A 316 -22.00 1.84 -3.08
CA ILE A 316 -21.55 0.92 -2.03
C ILE A 316 -22.74 0.21 -1.38
N GLU A 317 -22.62 -1.11 -1.21
CA GLU A 317 -23.65 -1.94 -0.59
C GLU A 317 -23.71 -1.80 0.95
N ASP A 318 -22.57 -1.53 1.60
CA ASP A 318 -22.49 -1.29 3.05
C ASP A 318 -22.85 0.16 3.41
N GLU A 319 -24.02 0.36 4.01
CA GLU A 319 -24.50 1.67 4.48
C GLU A 319 -23.62 2.30 5.57
N LYS A 320 -22.73 1.52 6.21
CA LYS A 320 -21.81 2.01 7.24
C LYS A 320 -20.40 2.26 6.71
N TYR A 321 -20.21 2.17 5.39
CA TYR A 321 -18.91 2.42 4.80
C TYR A 321 -18.50 3.89 4.97
N GLU A 322 -17.25 4.09 5.37
CA GLU A 322 -16.66 5.42 5.53
C GLU A 322 -15.39 5.50 4.66
N LEU A 323 -15.32 6.52 3.82
CA LEU A 323 -14.21 6.74 2.89
C LEU A 323 -13.00 7.28 3.62
N LYS A 324 -11.80 6.74 3.40
CA LYS A 324 -10.58 7.34 3.98
C LYS A 324 -10.26 8.64 3.26
N ALA A 325 -10.23 9.75 4.00
CA ALA A 325 -9.97 11.07 3.43
C ALA A 325 -8.62 11.15 2.68
N THR A 326 -7.62 10.42 3.20
CA THR A 326 -6.28 10.29 2.61
C THR A 326 -6.22 9.48 1.31
N SER A 327 -7.25 8.68 1.02
CA SER A 327 -7.41 7.96 -0.26
C SER A 327 -7.99 8.87 -1.34
N ILE A 328 -8.89 9.79 -0.97
CA ILE A 328 -9.61 10.66 -1.91
C ILE A 328 -8.69 11.73 -2.49
N VAL A 329 -7.98 12.46 -1.63
CA VAL A 329 -7.08 13.54 -2.04
C VAL A 329 -5.68 12.96 -2.19
N PRO A 330 -5.13 12.86 -3.42
CA PRO A 330 -3.73 12.52 -3.58
C PRO A 330 -2.88 13.58 -2.89
N LYS A 331 -1.60 13.29 -2.61
CA LYS A 331 -0.67 14.25 -2.00
C LYS A 331 -0.89 15.68 -2.53
N TYR A 332 -1.39 16.54 -1.64
CA TYR A 332 -2.00 17.84 -1.98
C TYR A 332 -1.05 18.80 -2.73
N THR A 333 0.24 18.66 -2.47
CA THR A 333 1.32 19.46 -3.09
C THR A 333 1.96 18.80 -4.32
N SER A 334 1.66 17.53 -4.59
CA SER A 334 2.23 16.81 -5.72
C SER A 334 1.39 16.98 -6.98
N LYS A 335 2.03 17.03 -8.15
CA LYS A 335 1.38 17.13 -9.48
C LYS A 335 0.67 15.82 -9.89
N SER A 336 -0.34 15.46 -9.11
CA SER A 336 -1.06 14.18 -9.16
C SER A 336 -2.27 14.19 -10.09
N ILE A 337 -2.89 15.35 -10.31
CA ILE A 337 -4.04 15.50 -11.21
C ILE A 337 -3.53 15.58 -12.64
N LYS A 338 -4.06 14.72 -13.53
CA LYS A 338 -3.68 14.64 -14.94
C LYS A 338 -4.79 15.18 -15.81
N ILE A 339 -4.51 16.26 -16.54
CA ILE A 339 -5.40 16.81 -17.56
C ILE A 339 -4.82 16.42 -18.92
N LYS A 340 -5.51 15.49 -19.60
CA LYS A 340 -5.11 15.03 -20.93
C LYS A 340 -5.78 15.88 -22.00
N THR A 341 -4.99 16.43 -22.90
CA THR A 341 -5.49 17.14 -24.08
C THR A 341 -4.95 16.49 -25.35
N LYS A 342 -5.42 16.92 -26.52
CA LYS A 342 -4.89 16.43 -27.80
C LYS A 342 -3.40 16.77 -28.00
N VAL A 343 -2.93 17.88 -27.42
CA VAL A 343 -1.62 18.47 -27.72
C VAL A 343 -0.57 18.22 -26.63
N ALA A 344 -1.00 18.06 -25.38
CA ALA A 344 -0.13 17.87 -24.24
C ALA A 344 -0.86 17.25 -23.04
N ASP A 345 -0.09 16.59 -22.19
CA ASP A 345 -0.52 16.15 -20.86
C ASP A 345 -0.05 17.15 -19.81
N ILE A 346 -0.98 17.69 -19.04
CA ILE A 346 -0.71 18.67 -17.99
C ILE A 346 -0.87 17.98 -16.64
N SER A 347 0.10 18.19 -15.74
CA SER A 347 0.07 17.64 -14.39
C SER A 347 0.03 18.78 -13.38
N VAL A 348 -1.01 18.82 -12.56
CA VAL A 348 -1.28 19.90 -11.60
C VAL A 348 -1.50 19.29 -10.22
N SER A 349 -1.16 20.03 -9.17
CA SER A 349 -1.46 19.62 -7.80
C SER A 349 -2.91 19.99 -7.43
N PRO A 350 -3.54 19.30 -6.46
CA PRO A 350 -4.84 19.71 -5.95
C PRO A 350 -4.93 21.18 -5.54
N GLN A 351 -3.91 21.71 -4.84
CA GLN A 351 -3.87 23.11 -4.41
C GLN A 351 -3.73 24.12 -5.55
N ASP A 352 -3.12 23.72 -6.67
CA ASP A 352 -2.87 24.60 -7.82
C ASP A 352 -4.00 24.49 -8.86
N LEU A 353 -4.97 23.60 -8.65
CA LEU A 353 -6.07 23.38 -9.59
C LEU A 353 -6.93 24.64 -9.79
N ARG A 354 -7.04 25.49 -8.75
CA ARG A 354 -7.72 26.80 -8.81
C ARG A 354 -7.19 27.75 -9.89
N TYR A 355 -5.93 27.59 -10.31
CA TYR A 355 -5.31 28.41 -11.36
C TYR A 355 -5.62 27.90 -12.77
N VAL A 356 -6.18 26.70 -12.90
CA VAL A 356 -6.57 26.12 -14.19
C VAL A 356 -8.03 26.46 -14.45
N ARG A 357 -8.37 26.94 -15.65
CA ARG A 357 -9.77 27.18 -16.07
C ARG A 357 -9.97 26.80 -17.51
N GLN A 358 -11.12 26.23 -17.83
CA GLN A 358 -11.53 26.03 -19.21
C GLN A 358 -12.37 27.23 -19.66
N VAL A 359 -11.94 27.92 -20.72
CA VAL A 359 -12.56 29.15 -21.21
C VAL A 359 -12.67 29.14 -22.73
N HIS A 360 -13.61 29.91 -23.27
CA HIS A 360 -13.68 30.15 -24.71
C HIS A 360 -12.94 31.45 -25.05
N VAL A 361 -11.93 31.36 -25.90
CA VAL A 361 -11.17 32.50 -26.44
C VAL A 361 -11.37 32.50 -27.95
N ASP A 362 -11.91 33.58 -28.50
CA ASP A 362 -12.24 33.71 -29.93
C ASP A 362 -13.04 32.53 -30.50
N GLY A 363 -13.99 32.00 -29.71
CA GLY A 363 -14.82 30.85 -30.07
C GLY A 363 -14.11 29.49 -30.04
N LYS A 364 -12.84 29.44 -29.62
CA LYS A 364 -12.08 28.20 -29.43
C LYS A 364 -12.02 27.84 -27.95
N LEU A 365 -12.18 26.56 -27.66
CA LEU A 365 -12.04 26.03 -26.31
C LEU A 365 -10.56 25.99 -25.93
N CYS A 366 -10.21 26.74 -24.89
CA CYS A 366 -8.86 26.86 -24.38
C CYS A 366 -8.81 26.41 -22.91
N LEU A 367 -7.67 25.82 -22.53
CA LEU A 367 -7.35 25.61 -21.13
C LEU A 367 -6.38 26.73 -20.72
N MET A 368 -6.85 27.64 -19.88
CA MET A 368 -6.08 28.75 -19.34
C MET A 368 -5.44 28.32 -18.02
N ILE A 369 -4.15 28.59 -17.87
CA ILE A 369 -3.43 28.41 -16.61
C ILE A 369 -2.95 29.79 -16.19
N GLU A 370 -3.44 30.28 -15.07
CA GLU A 370 -2.96 31.51 -14.45
C GLU A 370 -1.55 31.27 -13.91
N VAL A 371 -0.63 32.20 -14.24
CA VAL A 371 0.76 32.15 -13.84
C VAL A 371 1.12 33.46 -13.13
N GLU A 372 1.81 33.36 -12.00
CA GLU A 372 2.21 34.53 -11.20
C GLU A 372 3.48 35.21 -11.76
N GLU A 373 4.31 34.45 -12.48
CA GLU A 373 5.57 34.89 -13.05
C GLU A 373 5.65 34.59 -14.55
N ASN A 374 6.53 35.31 -15.26
CA ASN A 374 6.79 35.04 -16.66
C ASN A 374 7.32 33.61 -16.85
N THR A 375 6.76 32.90 -17.81
CA THR A 375 7.09 31.50 -18.07
C THR A 375 8.32 31.37 -18.96
N MET A 376 9.08 30.29 -18.77
CA MET A 376 10.32 30.02 -19.48
C MET A 376 10.19 28.79 -20.38
N ILE A 377 10.67 28.89 -21.62
CA ILE A 377 10.80 27.77 -22.58
C ILE A 377 12.26 27.66 -22.98
N GLU A 378 12.94 26.56 -22.62
CA GLU A 378 14.34 26.29 -23.02
C GLU A 378 15.32 27.46 -22.77
N GLY A 379 15.08 28.24 -21.71
CA GLY A 379 15.89 29.41 -21.36
C GLY A 379 15.42 30.75 -21.96
N PHE A 380 14.33 30.74 -22.73
CA PHE A 380 13.68 31.94 -23.28
C PHE A 380 12.46 32.32 -22.45
N GLU A 381 12.42 33.57 -22.00
CA GLU A 381 11.25 34.16 -21.35
C GLU A 381 10.14 34.40 -22.39
N MET A 382 8.93 33.92 -22.09
CA MET A 382 7.78 34.10 -22.96
C MET A 382 7.27 35.54 -22.90
N ILE A 383 6.99 36.12 -24.07
CA ILE A 383 6.36 37.44 -24.18
C ILE A 383 4.84 37.26 -24.07
N PRO A 384 4.13 37.95 -23.15
CA PRO A 384 2.69 37.87 -23.05
C PRO A 384 1.99 38.33 -24.34
N GLU A 385 1.12 37.49 -24.88
CA GLU A 385 0.31 37.83 -26.05
C GLU A 385 -0.97 38.57 -25.60
N ALA A 386 -1.25 39.73 -26.19
CA ALA A 386 -2.45 40.50 -25.87
C ALA A 386 -3.71 39.82 -26.45
N LEU A 387 -4.59 39.35 -25.56
CA LEU A 387 -5.83 38.66 -25.93
C LEU A 387 -6.97 39.59 -26.40
N PHE A 388 -6.84 40.91 -26.14
CA PHE A 388 -7.79 41.91 -26.62
C PHE A 388 -7.02 43.01 -27.35
N LYS A 389 -7.45 43.37 -28.58
CA LYS A 389 -7.08 44.67 -29.13
C LYS A 389 -7.60 45.74 -28.17
N GLN A 390 -6.71 46.41 -27.44
CA GLN A 390 -7.05 47.71 -26.87
C GLN A 390 -7.64 48.53 -28.02
N ALA A 391 -8.88 49.00 -27.84
CA ALA A 391 -9.43 50.00 -28.75
C ALA A 391 -8.39 51.13 -28.82
N SER A 392 -7.93 51.44 -30.02
CA SER A 392 -7.08 52.59 -30.26
C SER A 392 -7.74 53.80 -29.61
N GLU A 393 -7.06 54.40 -28.64
CA GLU A 393 -7.35 55.78 -28.25
C GLU A 393 -7.20 56.61 -29.53
N ASN A 394 -8.33 56.89 -30.18
CA ASN A 394 -8.38 57.84 -31.25
C ASN A 394 -8.14 59.21 -30.63
N GLU A 395 -6.97 59.76 -30.97
CA GLU A 395 -6.64 61.18 -31.18
C GLU A 395 -7.60 62.23 -30.56
N GLU A 396 -7.06 63.01 -29.63
CA GLU A 396 -6.95 64.47 -29.78
C GLU A 396 -5.55 64.96 -29.40
#